data_AF-A0A0L0CLH2-F1
#
_entry.id   AF-A0A0L0CLH2-F1
#
_cell.length_a   1.000
_cell.length_b   1.000
_cell.length_c   1.000
_cell.angle_alpha   90.00
_cell.angle_beta   90.00
_cell.angle_gamma   90.00
#
_symmetry.space_group_name_H-M   'P 1'
#
loop_
_entity.id
_entity.type
_entity.pdbx_description
1 polymer ?
#
loop_
_entity_poly.entity_id
_entity_poly.type
_entity_poly.pdbx_seq_one_letter_code
_entity_poly.pdbx_strand_id
1 'polypeptide(L)'
;MAMDVEYRLHEVIEQARKFMRHSKRRTLSTKDISAALKVLNVEPLYGYDGNSTTRFRETVVGNGQSVYYIDEEEEVDLEKLISESIPKVPREPTYTAHWLAIEGVQPAIPQNPHIGEIRSIEPAVRGSQVTYSTSKLGQEADIKPLVKHMISKELQLYFDRIVAALTEESTSPNAENDKQTALYSLKNDPGLHQLTPYFIQFAQEKISSDSNGNLNTLRTMLDVLSALLSNTTVFA
;
A
#
# COMPACT_ATOMS: atom_id res chain seq x y z
N MET A 1 44.76 -4.82 18.75
CA MET A 1 44.95 -4.18 17.43
C MET A 1 43.95 -4.70 16.41
N ALA A 2 44.01 -5.95 15.94
CA ALA A 2 43.04 -6.45 14.94
C ALA A 2 41.58 -6.43 15.44
N MET A 3 41.33 -6.86 16.68
CA MET A 3 40.00 -6.81 17.30
C MET A 3 39.47 -5.37 17.44
N ASP A 4 40.35 -4.41 17.74
CA ASP A 4 39.95 -2.99 17.88
C ASP A 4 39.56 -2.40 16.53
N VAL A 5 40.29 -2.74 15.46
CA VAL A 5 39.97 -2.33 14.09
C VAL A 5 38.63 -2.93 13.65
N GLU A 6 38.41 -4.21 13.93
CA GLU A 6 37.14 -4.88 13.63
C GLU A 6 35.97 -4.22 14.38
N TYR A 7 36.15 -3.88 15.66
CA TYR A 7 35.13 -3.16 16.43
C TYR A 7 34.79 -1.80 15.80
N ARG A 8 35.81 -1.02 15.40
CA ARG A 8 35.61 0.27 14.72
C ARG A 8 34.91 0.11 13.38
N LEU A 9 35.22 -0.94 12.63
CA LEU A 9 34.53 -1.24 11.37
C LEU A 9 33.04 -1.51 11.60
N HIS A 10 32.70 -2.32 12.60
CA HIS A 10 31.31 -2.57 12.98
C HIS A 10 30.60 -1.30 13.42
N GLU A 11 31.26 -0.44 14.20
CA GLU A 11 30.72 0.86 14.62
C GLU A 11 30.35 1.74 13.42
N VAL A 12 31.24 1.86 12.42
CA VAL A 12 30.98 2.61 11.18
C VAL A 12 29.82 1.99 10.40
N ILE A 13 29.80 0.66 10.23
CA ILE A 13 28.74 -0.04 9.49
C ILE A 13 27.39 0.15 10.17
N GLU A 14 27.32 0.10 11.49
CA GLU A 14 26.07 0.30 12.22
C GLU A 14 25.50 1.70 12.02
N GLN A 15 26.36 2.74 12.07
CA GLN A 15 25.96 4.12 11.79
C GLN A 15 25.52 4.29 10.33
N ALA A 16 26.26 3.72 9.38
CA ALA A 16 25.91 3.77 7.96
C ALA A 16 24.56 3.08 7.69
N ARG A 17 24.27 1.97 8.38
CA ARG A 17 22.98 1.27 8.29
C ARG A 17 21.82 2.10 8.81
N LYS A 18 22.05 2.96 9.82
CA LYS A 18 21.04 3.95 10.28
C LYS A 18 20.75 4.96 9.17
N PHE A 19 21.77 5.54 8.53
CA PHE A 19 21.59 6.45 7.39
C PHE A 19 20.86 5.80 6.21
N MET A 20 21.20 4.56 5.87
CA MET A 20 20.51 3.78 4.83
C MET A 20 19.01 3.61 5.13
N ARG A 21 18.68 3.22 6.37
CA ARG A 21 17.30 3.02 6.82
C ARG A 21 16.51 4.34 6.83
N HIS A 22 17.12 5.42 7.31
CA HIS A 22 16.49 6.75 7.30
C HIS A 22 16.33 7.32 5.88
N SER A 23 17.18 6.91 4.94
CA SER A 23 17.04 7.21 3.51
C SER A 23 16.01 6.33 2.79
N LYS A 24 15.29 5.44 3.51
CA LYS A 24 14.32 4.49 2.96
C LYS A 24 14.90 3.56 1.87
N ARG A 25 16.20 3.25 1.93
CA ARG A 25 16.89 2.34 1.01
C ARG A 25 17.18 0.99 1.68
N ARG A 26 17.34 -0.05 0.86
CA ARG A 26 17.74 -1.41 1.30
C ARG A 26 19.18 -1.75 0.95
N THR A 27 19.79 -0.97 0.06
CA THR A 27 21.19 -1.12 -0.39
C THR A 27 22.05 -0.04 0.26
N LEU A 28 23.15 -0.45 0.87
CA LEU A 28 24.12 0.45 1.47
C LEU A 28 24.95 1.11 0.36
N SER A 29 25.01 2.44 0.36
CA SER A 29 25.80 3.22 -0.61
C SER A 29 27.04 3.82 0.06
N THR A 30 28.05 4.18 -0.74
CA THR A 30 29.24 4.92 -0.29
C THR A 30 28.87 6.22 0.42
N LYS A 31 27.76 6.86 0.00
CA LYS A 31 27.21 8.06 0.65
C LYS A 31 26.81 7.81 2.11
N ASP A 32 26.26 6.63 2.43
CA ASP A 32 25.86 6.29 3.79
C ASP A 32 27.07 6.11 4.71
N ILE A 33 28.15 5.51 4.19
CA ILE A 33 29.43 5.35 4.89
C ILE A 33 30.10 6.72 5.09
N SER A 34 30.11 7.57 4.06
CA SER A 34 30.67 8.92 4.15
C SER A 34 29.97 9.77 5.22
N ALA A 35 28.64 9.63 5.38
CA ALA A 35 27.87 10.29 6.41
C ALA A 35 28.18 9.71 7.80
N ALA A 36 28.35 8.39 7.92
CA ALA A 36 28.75 7.73 9.15
C ALA A 36 30.14 8.20 9.63
N LEU A 37 31.12 8.31 8.73
CA LEU A 37 32.47 8.80 9.04
C LEU A 37 32.42 10.23 9.59
N LYS A 38 31.62 11.11 8.97
CA LYS A 38 31.42 12.49 9.46
C LYS A 38 30.86 12.54 10.88
N VAL A 39 29.86 11.71 11.20
CA VAL A 39 29.27 11.67 12.55
C VAL A 39 30.24 11.12 13.59
N LEU A 40 31.05 10.15 13.21
CA LEU A 40 32.09 9.57 14.07
C LEU A 40 33.34 10.44 14.17
N ASN A 41 33.34 11.65 13.57
CA ASN A 41 34.48 12.57 13.50
C ASN A 41 35.74 11.91 12.91
N VAL A 42 35.56 10.99 11.97
CA VAL A 42 36.64 10.38 11.19
C VAL A 42 36.86 11.22 9.93
N GLU A 43 38.11 11.33 9.50
CA GLU A 43 38.47 12.03 8.27
C GLU A 43 37.73 11.42 7.06
N PRO A 44 37.10 12.25 6.20
CA PRO A 44 36.37 11.76 5.05
C PRO A 44 37.30 11.11 4.02
N LEU A 45 36.89 9.95 3.51
CA LEU A 45 37.57 9.27 2.41
C LEU A 45 37.06 9.82 1.07
N TYR A 46 37.97 10.34 0.25
CA TYR A 46 37.68 10.89 -1.07
C TYR A 46 37.93 9.86 -2.18
N GLY A 47 37.32 10.06 -3.36
CA GLY A 47 37.51 9.20 -4.53
C GLY A 47 36.50 8.06 -4.71
N TYR A 48 35.45 7.99 -3.87
CA TYR A 48 34.47 6.89 -3.88
C TYR A 48 33.05 7.27 -4.35
N ASP A 49 32.87 8.44 -4.98
CA ASP A 49 31.59 8.89 -5.57
C ASP A 49 31.58 8.74 -7.11
N GLY A 50 32.59 8.08 -7.67
CA GLY A 50 32.71 7.81 -9.10
C GLY A 50 31.68 6.80 -9.60
N ASN A 51 31.39 6.85 -10.91
CA ASN A 51 30.52 5.90 -11.58
C ASN A 51 31.27 4.62 -12.04
N SER A 52 32.59 4.56 -11.79
CA SER A 52 33.43 3.40 -12.07
C SER A 52 33.28 2.36 -10.96
N THR A 53 33.11 1.10 -11.35
CA THR A 53 33.18 -0.02 -10.42
C THR A 53 34.64 -0.41 -10.23
N THR A 54 35.15 -0.34 -9.00
CA THR A 54 36.50 -0.79 -8.69
C THR A 54 36.62 -2.29 -8.95
N ARG A 55 37.61 -2.69 -9.76
CA ARG A 55 37.90 -4.09 -10.07
C ARG A 55 39.09 -4.54 -9.25
N PHE A 56 38.89 -5.58 -8.44
CA PHE A 56 39.97 -6.21 -7.69
C PHE A 56 40.54 -7.36 -8.51
N ARG A 57 41.87 -7.40 -8.68
CA ARG A 57 42.56 -8.48 -9.39
C ARG A 57 43.44 -9.26 -8.43
N GLU A 58 43.35 -10.58 -8.53
CA GLU A 58 44.18 -11.50 -7.76
C GLU A 58 45.47 -11.81 -8.53
N THR A 59 46.61 -11.70 -7.86
CA THR A 59 47.90 -12.19 -8.33
C THR A 59 48.55 -13.06 -7.29
N VAL A 60 49.15 -14.15 -7.72
CA VAL A 60 49.93 -15.02 -6.84
C VAL A 60 51.34 -14.45 -6.75
N VAL A 61 51.76 -14.10 -5.53
CA VAL A 61 53.13 -13.73 -5.22
C VAL A 61 53.89 -14.99 -4.78
N GLY A 62 55.18 -15.07 -5.09
CA GLY A 62 56.03 -16.24 -4.79
C GLY A 62 55.83 -16.77 -3.36
N ASN A 63 55.81 -18.09 -3.22
CA ASN A 63 55.39 -18.89 -2.05
C ASN A 63 53.89 -19.21 -1.93
N GLY A 64 53.09 -19.00 -2.99
CA GLY A 64 51.70 -19.48 -3.05
C GLY A 64 50.70 -18.62 -2.25
N GLN A 65 51.10 -17.41 -1.86
CA GLN A 65 50.20 -16.43 -1.26
C GLN A 65 49.53 -15.60 -2.36
N SER A 66 48.22 -15.41 -2.26
CA SER A 66 47.47 -14.51 -3.13
C SER A 66 47.44 -13.09 -2.57
N VAL A 67 47.69 -12.12 -3.44
CA VAL A 67 47.59 -10.70 -3.15
C VAL A 67 46.54 -10.11 -4.10
N TYR A 68 45.62 -9.34 -3.54
CA TYR A 68 44.63 -8.59 -4.30
C TYR A 68 45.13 -7.15 -4.44
N TYR A 69 45.14 -6.64 -5.66
CA TYR A 69 45.39 -5.23 -5.95
C TYR A 69 44.20 -4.66 -6.71
N ILE A 70 44.06 -3.33 -6.60
CA ILE A 70 43.12 -2.58 -7.42
C ILE A 70 43.80 -2.45 -8.78
N ASP A 71 43.14 -2.91 -9.84
CA ASP A 71 43.62 -2.68 -11.20
C ASP A 71 43.80 -1.17 -11.38
N GLU A 72 45.02 -0.73 -11.69
CA GLU A 72 45.31 0.70 -11.86
C GLU A 72 44.35 1.21 -12.93
N GLU A 73 43.59 2.27 -12.61
CA GLU A 73 42.72 2.89 -13.60
C GLU A 73 43.60 3.35 -14.76
N GLU A 74 43.27 2.92 -15.98
CA GLU A 74 44.02 3.29 -17.19
C GLU A 74 44.13 4.81 -17.25
N GLU A 75 45.36 5.33 -17.35
CA GLU A 75 45.59 6.77 -17.43
C GLU A 75 44.75 7.36 -18.57
N VAL A 76 43.81 8.24 -18.22
CA VAL A 76 42.90 8.86 -19.19
C VAL A 76 43.52 10.15 -19.69
N ASP A 77 43.60 10.30 -21.01
CA ASP A 77 44.00 11.55 -21.64
C ASP A 77 43.00 12.67 -21.31
N LEU A 78 43.52 13.84 -20.91
CA LEU A 78 42.73 15.00 -20.54
C LEU A 78 41.91 15.52 -21.72
N GLU A 79 42.44 15.47 -22.95
CA GLU A 79 41.70 15.89 -24.14
C GLU A 79 40.47 15.01 -24.36
N LYS A 80 40.62 13.70 -24.13
CA LYS A 80 39.54 12.73 -24.24
C LYS A 80 38.44 13.01 -23.21
N LEU A 81 38.81 13.30 -21.96
CA LEU A 81 37.86 13.62 -20.89
C LEU A 81 37.08 14.92 -21.17
N ILE A 82 37.76 15.96 -21.70
CA ILE A 82 37.11 17.22 -22.06
C ILE A 82 36.17 17.05 -23.25
N SER A 83 36.52 16.17 -24.19
CA SER A 83 35.70 15.88 -25.37
C SER A 83 34.52 14.94 -25.08
N GLU A 84 34.43 14.37 -23.87
CA GLU A 84 33.37 13.43 -23.51
C GLU A 84 32.00 14.11 -23.52
N SER A 85 31.00 13.44 -24.11
CA SER A 85 29.65 13.98 -24.18
C SER A 85 28.99 13.98 -22.81
N ILE A 86 28.28 15.06 -22.49
CA ILE A 86 27.52 15.20 -21.24
C ILE A 86 26.48 14.07 -21.13
N PRO A 87 26.33 13.42 -19.95
CA PRO A 87 25.35 12.37 -19.76
C PRO A 87 23.92 12.90 -19.90
N LYS A 88 23.00 12.02 -20.30
CA LYS A 88 21.59 12.36 -20.43
C LYS A 88 20.99 12.60 -19.05
N VAL A 89 20.28 13.73 -18.91
CA VAL A 89 19.58 14.08 -17.68
C VAL A 89 18.26 13.29 -17.60
N PRO A 90 17.97 12.63 -16.46
CA PRO A 90 16.66 12.01 -16.23
C PRO A 90 15.53 13.03 -16.25
N ARG A 91 14.29 12.58 -16.49
CA ARG A 91 13.11 13.44 -16.37
C ARG A 91 12.89 13.83 -14.90
N GLU A 92 12.26 14.99 -14.71
CA GLU A 92 11.82 15.42 -13.38
C GLU A 92 10.82 14.43 -12.77
N PRO A 93 10.81 14.29 -11.42
CA PRO A 93 9.94 13.34 -10.74
C PRO A 93 8.46 13.76 -10.88
N THR A 94 7.63 12.83 -11.36
CA THR A 94 6.16 12.97 -11.44
C THR A 94 5.48 11.81 -10.72
N TYR A 95 4.23 12.00 -10.27
CA TYR A 95 3.44 10.94 -9.62
C TYR A 95 2.36 10.38 -10.56
N THR A 96 2.03 9.11 -10.37
CA THR A 96 0.91 8.43 -11.04
C THR A 96 0.12 7.65 -10.01
N ALA A 97 -1.19 7.90 -9.89
CA ALA A 97 -2.05 7.23 -8.92
C ALA A 97 -2.88 6.12 -9.60
N HIS A 98 -3.13 5.05 -8.86
CA HIS A 98 -4.04 3.96 -9.23
C HIS A 98 -4.65 3.32 -7.98
N TRP A 99 -5.73 2.57 -8.16
CA TRP A 99 -6.36 1.82 -7.07
C TRP A 99 -5.59 0.54 -6.79
N LEU A 100 -4.98 0.46 -5.60
CA LEU A 100 -4.33 -0.76 -5.12
C LEU A 100 -5.34 -1.79 -4.60
N ALA A 101 -6.42 -1.33 -3.96
CA ALA A 101 -7.47 -2.19 -3.43
C ALA A 101 -8.82 -1.46 -3.43
N ILE A 102 -9.89 -2.21 -3.64
CA ILE A 102 -11.29 -1.80 -3.52
C ILE A 102 -11.94 -2.86 -2.63
N GLU A 103 -12.55 -2.46 -1.51
CA GLU A 103 -13.14 -3.40 -0.55
C GLU A 103 -12.18 -4.51 -0.06
N GLY A 104 -10.89 -4.18 0.07
CA GLY A 104 -9.85 -5.14 0.47
C GLY A 104 -9.42 -6.12 -0.62
N VAL A 105 -10.00 -6.03 -1.83
CA VAL A 105 -9.62 -6.84 -2.99
C VAL A 105 -8.78 -6.01 -3.96
N GLN A 106 -7.66 -6.56 -4.41
CA GLN A 106 -6.81 -5.92 -5.41
C GLN A 106 -7.42 -6.04 -6.81
N PRO A 107 -7.72 -4.93 -7.52
CA PRO A 107 -8.25 -4.99 -8.88
C PRO A 107 -7.17 -5.44 -9.87
N ALA A 108 -7.59 -6.17 -10.92
CA ALA A 108 -6.71 -6.70 -11.96
C ALA A 108 -6.35 -5.63 -13.02
N ILE A 109 -5.65 -4.58 -12.60
CA ILE A 109 -5.08 -3.56 -13.49
C ILE A 109 -3.60 -3.85 -13.78
N PRO A 110 -3.04 -3.38 -14.91
CA PRO A 110 -1.64 -3.64 -15.27
C PRO A 110 -0.61 -3.18 -14.24
N GLN A 111 -0.96 -2.19 -13.40
CA GLN A 111 -0.10 -1.64 -12.36
C GLN A 111 -0.04 -2.52 -11.10
N ASN A 112 -0.99 -3.44 -10.91
CA ASN A 112 -1.07 -4.31 -9.75
C ASN A 112 -0.40 -5.66 -10.03
N PRO A 113 0.45 -6.18 -9.12
CA PRO A 113 1.13 -7.46 -9.30
C PRO A 113 0.16 -8.63 -9.34
N HIS A 114 0.47 -9.63 -10.17
CA HIS A 114 -0.31 -10.86 -10.18
C HIS A 114 0.12 -11.77 -9.02
N ILE A 115 -0.79 -12.56 -8.47
CA ILE A 115 -0.51 -13.47 -7.32
C ILE A 115 0.65 -14.45 -7.64
N GLY A 116 0.82 -14.82 -8.92
CA GLY A 116 1.93 -15.67 -9.37
C GLY A 116 3.30 -15.02 -9.20
N GLU A 117 3.40 -13.71 -9.45
CA GLU A 117 4.63 -12.93 -9.27
C GLU A 117 4.97 -12.76 -7.79
N ILE A 118 3.95 -12.58 -6.93
CA ILE A 118 4.16 -12.48 -5.48
C ILE A 118 4.70 -13.81 -4.92
N ARG A 119 4.27 -14.94 -5.48
CA ARG A 119 4.72 -16.28 -5.06
C ARG A 119 6.16 -16.59 -5.41
N SER A 120 6.75 -15.92 -6.42
CA SER A 120 8.17 -16.10 -6.76
C SER A 120 9.11 -15.35 -5.83
N ILE A 121 8.61 -14.35 -5.09
CA ILE A 121 9.39 -13.59 -4.09
C ILE A 121 9.62 -14.47 -2.86
N GLU A 122 10.85 -14.44 -2.32
CA GLU A 122 11.21 -15.19 -1.11
C GLU A 122 10.32 -14.84 0.10
N PRO A 123 9.88 -15.84 0.89
CA PRO A 123 9.02 -15.63 2.07
C PRO A 123 9.55 -14.60 3.08
N ALA A 124 10.87 -14.52 3.27
CA ALA A 124 11.50 -13.57 4.18
C ALA A 124 11.33 -12.10 3.77
N VAL A 125 11.08 -11.85 2.48
CA VAL A 125 10.88 -10.49 1.92
C VAL A 125 9.39 -10.19 1.73
N ARG A 126 8.59 -11.16 1.28
CA ARG A 126 7.16 -10.94 0.99
C ARG A 126 6.23 -11.04 2.22
N GLY A 127 6.66 -11.66 3.31
CA GLY A 127 5.83 -11.91 4.49
C GLY A 127 4.83 -13.09 4.32
N SER A 128 3.93 -13.23 5.31
CA SER A 128 2.92 -14.31 5.32
C SER A 128 1.83 -14.04 4.29
N GLN A 129 1.52 -15.05 3.47
CA GLN A 129 0.39 -15.04 2.55
C GLN A 129 -0.85 -15.56 3.27
N VAL A 130 -1.51 -14.73 4.10
CA VAL A 130 -2.88 -15.03 4.51
C VAL A 130 -3.76 -14.78 3.28
N THR A 131 -3.96 -15.85 2.52
CA THR A 131 -4.68 -15.80 1.25
C THR A 131 -6.17 -15.74 1.56
N TYR A 132 -6.80 -14.56 1.51
CA TYR A 132 -8.21 -14.51 1.14
C TYR A 132 -8.23 -14.77 -0.38
N SER A 133 -8.66 -15.97 -0.74
CA SER A 133 -8.68 -16.49 -2.10
C SER A 133 -9.50 -15.61 -3.05
N THR A 134 -8.84 -14.94 -4.00
CA THR A 134 -9.50 -14.31 -5.16
C THR A 134 -8.73 -14.57 -6.46
N SER A 135 -8.10 -15.73 -6.58
CA SER A 135 -7.44 -16.14 -7.82
C SER A 135 -8.43 -16.75 -8.82
N LYS A 136 -9.46 -16.01 -9.26
CA LYS A 136 -10.24 -16.23 -10.51
C LYS A 136 -11.20 -15.05 -10.78
N LEU A 137 -10.71 -13.87 -11.15
CA LEU A 137 -11.53 -12.87 -11.86
C LEU A 137 -10.71 -12.24 -12.98
N GLY A 138 -10.83 -12.82 -14.17
CA GLY A 138 -10.47 -12.15 -15.42
C GLY A 138 -11.68 -11.35 -15.90
N GLN A 139 -11.41 -10.16 -16.44
CA GLN A 139 -12.35 -9.22 -17.05
C GLN A 139 -13.54 -8.84 -16.17
N GLU A 140 -13.48 -7.61 -15.65
CA GLU A 140 -14.34 -7.08 -14.59
C GLU A 140 -14.14 -7.84 -13.29
N ALA A 141 -13.59 -7.15 -12.28
CA ALA A 141 -13.72 -7.61 -10.91
C ALA A 141 -15.21 -7.51 -10.58
N ASP A 142 -15.97 -8.53 -11.00
CA ASP A 142 -17.33 -8.81 -10.63
C ASP A 142 -17.30 -8.87 -9.10
N ILE A 143 -17.59 -7.74 -8.45
CA ILE A 143 -17.91 -7.67 -7.04
C ILE A 143 -19.22 -8.44 -6.93
N LYS A 144 -19.16 -9.76 -7.00
CA LYS A 144 -20.30 -10.62 -6.75
C LYS A 144 -20.56 -10.51 -5.27
N PRO A 145 -21.65 -9.87 -4.82
CA PRO A 145 -22.06 -9.99 -3.43
C PRO A 145 -22.76 -11.36 -3.30
N LEU A 146 -21.99 -12.44 -3.44
CA LEU A 146 -22.46 -13.80 -3.18
C LEU A 146 -21.47 -14.58 -2.32
N VAL A 147 -20.78 -13.86 -1.45
CA VAL A 147 -20.08 -14.43 -0.31
C VAL A 147 -20.77 -13.81 0.89
N LYS A 148 -21.33 -14.65 1.79
CA LYS A 148 -21.82 -14.19 3.09
C LYS A 148 -20.78 -13.23 3.66
N HIS A 149 -21.07 -11.92 3.66
CA HIS A 149 -20.18 -10.97 4.31
C HIS A 149 -19.99 -11.50 5.74
N MET A 150 -18.79 -11.35 6.30
CA MET A 150 -18.54 -11.62 7.71
C MET A 150 -19.23 -10.56 8.58
N ILE A 151 -20.56 -10.44 8.43
CA ILE A 151 -21.39 -9.54 9.21
C ILE A 151 -21.48 -10.15 10.60
N SER A 152 -21.11 -9.38 11.61
CA SER A 152 -21.30 -9.79 12.99
C SER A 152 -22.80 -9.97 13.29
N LYS A 153 -23.12 -10.80 14.29
CA LYS A 153 -24.52 -10.95 14.74
C LYS A 153 -25.14 -9.60 15.15
N GLU A 154 -24.33 -8.70 15.69
CA GLU A 154 -24.77 -7.36 16.08
C GLU A 154 -25.12 -6.48 14.88
N LEU A 155 -24.32 -6.51 13.81
CA LEU A 155 -24.60 -5.76 12.58
C LEU A 155 -25.85 -6.30 11.86
N GLN A 156 -26.10 -7.62 11.92
CA GLN A 156 -27.35 -8.20 11.42
C GLN A 156 -28.56 -7.71 12.23
N LEU A 157 -28.48 -7.76 13.56
CA LEU A 157 -29.54 -7.25 14.43
C LEU A 157 -29.79 -5.75 14.24
N TYR A 158 -28.73 -4.97 13.98
CA TYR A 158 -28.84 -3.56 13.63
C TYR A 158 -29.60 -3.38 12.31
N PHE A 159 -29.19 -4.11 11.26
CA PHE A 159 -29.86 -4.07 9.96
C PHE A 159 -31.34 -4.44 10.09
N ASP A 160 -31.67 -5.53 10.77
CA ASP A 160 -33.05 -5.99 10.97
C ASP A 160 -33.89 -4.96 11.72
N ARG A 161 -33.33 -4.30 12.75
CA ARG A 161 -34.02 -3.24 13.51
C ARG A 161 -34.28 -2.01 12.66
N ILE A 162 -33.32 -1.59 11.84
CA ILE A 162 -33.51 -0.45 10.93
C ILE A 162 -34.55 -0.78 9.87
N VAL A 163 -34.50 -1.96 9.25
CA VAL A 163 -35.48 -2.39 8.25
C VAL A 163 -36.88 -2.46 8.85
N ALA A 164 -37.03 -2.98 10.08
CA ALA A 164 -38.32 -3.00 10.78
C ALA A 164 -38.85 -1.56 10.99
N ALA A 165 -38.05 -0.66 11.56
CA ALA A 165 -38.44 0.73 11.78
C ALA A 165 -38.79 1.50 10.49
N LEU A 166 -38.22 1.11 9.34
CA LEU A 166 -38.49 1.73 8.04
C LEU A 166 -39.70 1.14 7.31
N THR A 167 -40.16 -0.06 7.68
CA THR A 167 -41.25 -0.79 7.02
C THR A 167 -42.52 -0.88 7.85
N GLU A 168 -42.47 -0.54 9.13
CA GLU A 168 -43.65 -0.46 9.99
C GLU A 168 -44.67 0.55 9.41
N GLU A 169 -45.81 0.02 8.96
CA GLU A 169 -46.96 0.83 8.55
C GLU A 169 -47.56 1.51 9.78
N SER A 170 -47.85 2.81 9.64
CA SER A 170 -48.34 3.87 10.57
C SER A 170 -49.40 3.53 11.65
N THR A 171 -49.36 2.33 12.22
CA THR A 171 -50.34 1.76 13.14
C THR A 171 -49.98 2.08 14.59
N SER A 172 -48.70 2.38 14.87
CA SER A 172 -48.21 2.78 16.18
C SER A 172 -48.01 4.31 16.25
N PRO A 173 -48.34 4.97 17.38
CA PRO A 173 -48.15 6.42 17.54
C PRO A 173 -46.68 6.87 17.52
N ASN A 174 -45.72 5.93 17.58
CA ASN A 174 -44.29 6.19 17.61
C ASN A 174 -43.55 5.88 16.28
N ALA A 175 -44.24 5.34 15.27
CA ALA A 175 -43.60 4.91 14.01
C ALA A 175 -42.77 6.01 13.31
N GLU A 176 -43.25 7.25 13.30
CA GLU A 176 -42.52 8.39 12.71
C GLU A 176 -41.23 8.72 13.49
N ASN A 177 -41.25 8.62 14.82
CA ASN A 177 -40.07 8.86 15.66
C ASN A 177 -39.03 7.75 15.46
N ASP A 178 -39.48 6.50 15.34
CA ASP A 178 -38.60 5.36 15.12
C ASP A 178 -37.95 5.44 13.74
N LYS A 179 -38.71 5.82 12.70
CA LYS A 179 -38.20 6.11 11.36
C LYS A 179 -37.16 7.24 11.37
N GLN A 180 -37.45 8.36 12.04
CA GLN A 180 -36.52 9.49 12.10
C GLN A 180 -35.22 9.13 12.85
N THR A 181 -35.34 8.31 13.90
CA THR A 181 -34.19 7.79 14.65
C THR A 181 -33.33 6.84 13.79
N ALA A 182 -33.97 5.96 13.01
CA ALA A 182 -33.28 5.08 12.07
C ALA A 182 -32.52 5.89 10.99
N LEU A 183 -33.16 6.90 10.40
CA LEU A 183 -32.51 7.79 9.42
C LEU A 183 -31.35 8.58 10.02
N TYR A 184 -31.51 9.07 11.26
CA TYR A 184 -30.43 9.76 11.97
C TYR A 184 -29.24 8.83 12.25
N SER A 185 -29.50 7.56 12.58
CA SER A 185 -28.45 6.56 12.77
C SER A 185 -27.72 6.29 11.46
N LEU A 186 -28.42 6.06 10.35
CA LEU A 186 -27.81 5.84 9.03
C LEU A 186 -26.92 7.00 8.57
N LYS A 187 -27.29 8.23 8.92
CA LYS A 187 -26.55 9.43 8.54
C LYS A 187 -25.24 9.62 9.33
N ASN A 188 -25.19 9.20 10.59
CA ASN A 188 -24.10 9.58 11.50
C ASN A 188 -23.25 8.41 12.00
N ASP A 189 -23.68 7.15 11.84
CA ASP A 189 -23.01 6.00 12.44
C ASP A 189 -21.73 5.59 11.66
N PRO A 190 -20.53 5.63 12.30
CA PRO A 190 -19.27 5.22 11.71
C PRO A 190 -19.08 3.70 11.84
N GLY A 191 -19.67 2.93 10.93
CA GLY A 191 -19.55 1.46 10.95
C GLY A 191 -20.35 0.74 9.89
N LEU A 192 -21.06 1.48 9.05
CA LEU A 192 -22.05 0.95 8.12
C LEU A 192 -21.46 0.43 6.82
N HIS A 193 -20.16 0.57 6.60
CA HIS A 193 -19.48 0.18 5.35
C HIS A 193 -19.83 -1.24 4.87
N GLN A 194 -19.84 -2.22 5.79
CA GLN A 194 -20.20 -3.60 5.44
C GLN A 194 -21.70 -3.78 5.13
N LEU A 195 -22.56 -2.90 5.64
CA LEU A 195 -24.01 -2.92 5.46
C LEU A 195 -24.48 -2.07 4.28
N THR A 196 -23.65 -1.13 3.78
CA THR A 196 -23.99 -0.25 2.67
C THR A 196 -24.49 -1.00 1.43
N PRO A 197 -23.82 -2.07 0.94
CA PRO A 197 -24.33 -2.82 -0.20
C PRO A 197 -25.72 -3.44 0.06
N TYR A 198 -25.97 -3.88 1.28
CA TYR A 198 -27.24 -4.47 1.70
C TYR A 198 -28.36 -3.44 1.79
N PHE A 199 -28.09 -2.24 2.30
CA PHE A 199 -29.07 -1.16 2.30
C PHE A 199 -29.41 -0.68 0.89
N ILE A 200 -28.42 -0.62 -0.02
CA ILE A 200 -28.65 -0.29 -1.43
C ILE A 200 -29.51 -1.36 -2.10
N GLN A 201 -29.17 -2.64 -1.91
CA GLN A 201 -29.97 -3.76 -2.44
C GLN A 201 -31.40 -3.74 -1.90
N PHE A 202 -31.56 -3.55 -0.59
CA PHE A 202 -32.87 -3.45 0.06
C PHE A 202 -33.71 -2.30 -0.51
N ALA A 203 -33.12 -1.11 -0.66
CA ALA A 203 -33.79 0.03 -1.26
C ALA A 203 -34.19 -0.26 -2.72
N GLN A 204 -33.30 -0.86 -3.50
CA GLN A 204 -33.57 -1.25 -4.89
C GLN A 204 -34.73 -2.26 -4.99
N GLU A 205 -34.72 -3.31 -4.17
CA GLU A 205 -35.77 -4.34 -4.15
C GLU A 205 -37.13 -3.74 -3.75
N LYS A 206 -37.16 -2.86 -2.75
CA LYS A 206 -38.39 -2.18 -2.31
C LYS A 206 -38.92 -1.22 -3.37
N ILE A 207 -38.06 -0.42 -4.00
CA ILE A 207 -38.45 0.49 -5.08
C ILE A 207 -38.98 -0.30 -6.29
N SER A 208 -38.33 -1.41 -6.65
CA SER A 208 -38.77 -2.23 -7.79
C SER A 208 -40.07 -2.99 -7.52
N SER A 209 -40.28 -3.46 -6.29
CA SER A 209 -41.47 -4.23 -5.91
C SER A 209 -42.71 -3.35 -5.74
N ASP A 210 -42.56 -2.14 -5.19
CA ASP A 210 -43.66 -1.21 -4.90
C ASP A 210 -43.99 -0.25 -6.06
N SER A 211 -43.63 -0.60 -7.30
CA SER A 211 -43.93 0.21 -8.50
C SER A 211 -45.42 0.53 -8.73
N ASN A 212 -46.32 -0.12 -7.99
CA ASN A 212 -47.78 -0.04 -8.14
C ASN A 212 -48.56 0.75 -7.06
N GLY A 213 -47.94 1.65 -6.27
CA GLY A 213 -48.73 2.77 -5.70
C GLY A 213 -48.41 3.32 -4.31
N ASN A 214 -47.44 2.78 -3.57
CA ASN A 214 -47.14 3.27 -2.21
C ASN A 214 -46.10 4.41 -2.22
N LEU A 215 -46.56 5.64 -2.46
CA LEU A 215 -45.71 6.84 -2.47
C LEU A 215 -44.95 7.05 -1.14
N ASN A 216 -45.52 6.62 -0.02
CA ASN A 216 -44.89 6.74 1.29
C ASN A 216 -43.66 5.83 1.41
N THR A 217 -43.72 4.59 0.92
CA THR A 217 -42.58 3.67 0.92
C THR A 217 -41.46 4.19 0.02
N LEU A 218 -41.81 4.69 -1.18
CA LEU A 218 -40.84 5.29 -2.10
C LEU A 218 -40.12 6.48 -1.46
N ARG A 219 -40.87 7.37 -0.80
CA ARG A 219 -40.29 8.51 -0.07
C ARG A 219 -39.34 8.04 1.03
N THR A 220 -39.75 7.04 1.82
CA THR A 220 -38.89 6.45 2.85
C THR A 220 -37.60 5.89 2.28
N MET A 221 -37.64 5.18 1.14
CA MET A 221 -36.42 4.64 0.51
C MET A 221 -35.50 5.75 -0.04
N LEU A 222 -36.07 6.84 -0.59
CA LEU A 222 -35.30 8.01 -0.99
C LEU A 222 -34.66 8.73 0.22
N ASP A 223 -35.38 8.82 1.35
CA ASP A 223 -34.84 9.37 2.59
C ASP A 223 -33.65 8.53 3.11
N VAL A 224 -33.73 7.19 2.99
CA VAL A 224 -32.64 6.26 3.34
C VAL A 224 -31.41 6.49 2.45
N LEU A 225 -31.60 6.56 1.12
CA LEU A 225 -30.50 6.83 0.19
C LEU A 225 -29.88 8.21 0.43
N SER A 226 -30.70 9.22 0.71
CA SER A 226 -30.21 10.56 1.07
C SER A 226 -29.44 10.56 2.40
N ALA A 227 -29.86 9.76 3.38
CA ALA A 227 -29.16 9.63 4.66
C ALA A 227 -27.78 8.96 4.47
N LEU A 228 -27.71 7.90 3.66
CA LEU A 228 -26.46 7.22 3.31
C LEU A 228 -25.50 8.14 2.53
N LEU A 229 -26.00 8.89 1.54
CA LEU A 229 -25.20 9.86 0.79
C LEU A 229 -24.70 11.03 1.64
N SER A 230 -25.44 11.39 2.69
CA SER A 230 -25.03 12.44 3.62
C SER A 230 -24.00 11.96 4.65
N ASN A 231 -23.75 10.66 4.75
CA ASN A 231 -22.82 10.09 5.71
C ASN A 231 -21.39 10.20 5.20
N THR A 232 -20.60 11.11 5.77
CA THR A 232 -19.19 11.34 5.38
C THR A 232 -18.23 10.25 5.87
N THR A 233 -18.69 9.32 6.70
CA THR A 233 -17.86 8.26 7.28
C THR A 233 -17.82 7.00 6.42
N VAL A 234 -18.73 6.88 5.47
CA VAL A 234 -18.81 5.77 4.53
C VAL A 234 -18.26 6.24 3.19
N PHE A 235 -17.33 5.47 2.62
CA PHE A 235 -16.94 5.64 1.23
C PHE A 235 -18.00 4.97 0.36
N ALA A 236 -18.77 5.78 -0.35
CA ALA A 236 -19.84 5.35 -1.26
C ALA A 236 -19.43 5.60 -2.72
#